data_AF-A0A1F8GN77-F1
#
_entry.id   AF-A0A1F8GN77-F1
#
_cell.length_a   1.000
_cell.length_b   1.000
_cell.length_c   1.000
_cell.angle_alpha   90.00
_cell.angle_beta   90.00
_cell.angle_gamma   90.00
#
_symmetry.space_group_name_H-M   'P 1'
#
loop_
_entity.id
_entity.type
_entity.pdbx_description
1 polymer ?
#
loop_
_entity_poly.entity_id
_entity_poly.type
_entity_poly.pdbx_seq_one_letter_code
_entity_poly.pdbx_strand_id
1 'polypeptide(L)'
;MKKGTIVALVVAGVVLFAGLSLYGYAVSIMNQALAWETDLNAVYRSNEIEVTAYVNTFYEQTGLAGLKSEKMNELVRNAMEGRYGDNPKEGNLLFKAVAEAYPSTDGLAIYDKILPTVSAGREGIRNKQNLLIEKAQKYDNWRKQGAFRRWVLSGVYPSRDLKVKVGGRMLYGEEALEHLSEPITNSVTDEAFEKHKMEPLKVK
;
A
#
# COMPACT_ATOMS: atom_id res chain seq x y z
N MET A 1 -9.86 -13.35 62.54
CA MET A 1 -10.65 -12.83 61.41
C MET A 1 -11.87 -13.72 61.20
N LYS A 2 -13.06 -13.14 60.95
CA LYS A 2 -14.26 -13.93 60.65
C LYS A 2 -14.09 -14.57 59.26
N LYS A 3 -14.57 -15.81 59.08
CA LYS A 3 -14.45 -16.56 57.80
C LYS A 3 -14.94 -15.75 56.59
N GLY A 4 -15.98 -14.92 56.76
CA GLY A 4 -16.50 -14.03 55.71
C GLY A 4 -15.51 -12.95 55.24
N THR A 5 -14.66 -12.43 56.12
CA THR A 5 -13.63 -11.43 55.73
C THR A 5 -12.52 -12.05 54.89
N ILE A 6 -12.16 -13.31 55.17
CA ILE A 6 -11.15 -14.04 54.39
C ILE A 6 -11.69 -14.33 52.99
N VAL A 7 -12.95 -14.78 52.87
CA VAL A 7 -13.60 -15.03 51.57
C VAL A 7 -13.70 -13.74 50.75
N ALA A 8 -14.11 -12.63 51.36
CA ALA A 8 -14.19 -11.34 50.67
C ALA A 8 -12.82 -10.86 50.15
N LEU A 9 -11.75 -11.02 50.93
CA LEU A 9 -10.39 -10.67 50.51
C LEU A 9 -9.88 -11.56 49.36
N VAL A 10 -10.17 -12.86 49.40
CA VAL A 10 -9.80 -13.78 48.31
C VAL A 10 -10.53 -13.42 47.02
N VAL A 11 -11.84 -13.18 47.09
CA VAL A 11 -12.64 -12.77 45.92
C VAL A 11 -12.14 -11.43 45.37
N ALA A 12 -11.89 -10.43 46.23
CA ALA A 12 -11.34 -9.15 45.81
C ALA A 12 -9.96 -9.31 45.15
N GLY A 13 -9.09 -10.15 45.71
CA GLY A 13 -7.78 -10.45 45.14
C GLY A 13 -7.86 -11.09 43.75
N VAL A 14 -8.77 -12.04 43.55
CA VAL A 14 -8.99 -12.69 42.23
C VAL A 14 -9.52 -11.69 41.21
N VAL A 15 -10.50 -10.86 41.57
CA VAL A 15 -11.05 -9.83 40.68
C VAL A 15 -9.98 -8.82 40.28
N LEU A 16 -9.17 -8.37 41.24
CA LEU A 16 -8.09 -7.42 41.00
C LEU A 16 -7.01 -8.01 40.09
N PHE A 17 -6.61 -9.27 40.34
CA PHE A 17 -5.66 -9.99 39.49
C PHE A 17 -6.18 -10.18 38.06
N ALA A 18 -7.46 -10.55 37.91
CA ALA A 18 -8.10 -10.67 36.60
C ALA A 18 -8.14 -9.32 35.87
N GLY A 19 -8.47 -8.24 36.57
CA GLY A 19 -8.48 -6.88 36.03
C GLY A 19 -7.10 -6.42 35.54
N LEU A 20 -6.05 -6.62 36.35
CA LEU A 20 -4.68 -6.29 35.95
C LEU A 20 -4.20 -7.13 34.76
N SER A 21 -4.59 -8.41 34.71
CA SER A 21 -4.25 -9.30 33.60
C SER A 21 -4.91 -8.85 32.28
N LEU A 22 -6.19 -8.46 32.32
CA LEU A 22 -6.91 -7.92 31.16
C LEU A 22 -6.32 -6.58 30.71
N TYR A 23 -5.95 -5.70 31.65
CA TYR A 23 -5.30 -4.43 31.35
C TYR A 23 -3.94 -4.65 30.66
N GLY A 24 -3.10 -5.52 31.19
CA GLY A 24 -1.81 -5.88 30.58
C GLY A 24 -1.97 -6.45 29.17
N TYR A 25 -2.99 -7.28 28.96
CA TYR A 25 -3.30 -7.82 27.63
C TYR A 25 -3.79 -6.73 26.66
N ALA A 26 -4.65 -5.80 27.10
CA ALA A 26 -5.11 -4.68 26.28
C ALA A 26 -3.95 -3.77 25.84
N VAL A 27 -3.03 -3.42 26.76
CA VAL A 27 -1.83 -2.64 26.44
C VAL A 27 -0.95 -3.36 25.42
N SER A 28 -0.77 -4.69 25.56
CA SER A 28 -0.03 -5.49 24.59
C SER A 28 -0.64 -5.44 23.19
N ILE A 29 -1.97 -5.51 23.09
CA ILE A 29 -2.69 -5.39 21.82
C ILE A 29 -2.47 -4.00 21.20
N MET A 30 -2.59 -2.93 21.97
CA MET A 30 -2.39 -1.56 21.45
C MET A 30 -0.95 -1.34 20.97
N ASN A 31 0.05 -1.81 21.73
CA ASN A 31 1.45 -1.74 21.31
C ASN A 31 1.71 -2.53 20.02
N GLN A 32 1.10 -3.70 19.87
CA GLN A 32 1.18 -4.48 18.63
C GLN A 32 0.53 -3.71 17.47
N ALA A 33 -0.64 -3.09 17.65
CA ALA A 33 -1.29 -2.29 16.62
C ALA A 33 -0.42 -1.12 16.16
N LEU A 34 0.22 -0.41 17.09
CA LEU A 34 1.17 0.65 16.78
C LEU A 34 2.39 0.13 15.98
N ALA A 35 2.90 -1.06 16.32
CA ALA A 35 3.99 -1.67 15.58
C ALA A 35 3.59 -2.02 14.14
N TRP A 36 2.38 -2.54 13.92
CA TRP A 36 1.81 -2.78 12.59
C TRP A 36 1.72 -1.50 11.76
N GLU A 37 1.18 -0.42 12.32
CA GLU A 37 1.05 0.86 11.60
C GLU A 37 2.40 1.51 11.30
N THR A 38 3.37 1.38 12.21
CA THR A 38 4.74 1.85 12.01
C THR A 38 5.41 1.10 10.86
N ASP A 39 5.25 -0.22 10.80
CA ASP A 39 5.78 -1.07 9.73
C ASP A 39 5.10 -0.77 8.39
N LEU A 40 3.77 -0.61 8.36
CA LEU A 40 3.03 -0.21 7.14
C LEU A 40 3.50 1.14 6.60
N ASN A 41 3.65 2.13 7.48
CA ASN A 41 4.19 3.44 7.11
C ASN A 41 5.62 3.34 6.56
N ALA A 42 6.46 2.48 7.13
CA ALA A 42 7.83 2.26 6.67
C ALA A 42 7.87 1.63 5.27
N VAL A 43 7.05 0.60 5.04
CA VAL A 43 6.94 -0.06 3.72
C VAL A 43 6.37 0.90 2.68
N TYR A 44 5.34 1.68 3.02
CA TYR A 44 4.79 2.71 2.14
C TYR A 44 5.85 3.74 1.72
N ARG A 45 6.61 4.29 2.69
CA ARG A 45 7.70 5.24 2.40
C ARG A 45 8.82 4.61 1.56
N SER A 46 9.19 3.36 1.85
CA SER A 46 10.18 2.64 1.05
C SER A 46 9.73 2.46 -0.39
N ASN A 47 8.43 2.26 -0.62
CA ASN A 47 7.85 2.20 -1.95
C ASN A 47 7.93 3.56 -2.67
N GLU A 48 7.58 4.67 -2.00
CA GLU A 48 7.70 6.02 -2.59
C GLU A 48 9.15 6.37 -2.97
N ILE A 49 10.12 5.99 -2.13
CA ILE A 49 11.55 6.17 -2.40
C ILE A 49 11.97 5.36 -3.63
N GLU A 50 11.52 4.11 -3.73
CA GLU A 50 11.84 3.22 -4.84
C GLU A 50 11.32 3.78 -6.17
N VAL A 51 10.06 4.22 -6.21
CA VAL A 51 9.50 4.83 -7.41
C VAL A 51 10.29 6.07 -7.82
N THR A 52 10.66 6.90 -6.85
CA THR A 52 11.47 8.10 -7.11
C THR A 52 12.86 7.75 -7.64
N ALA A 53 13.49 6.69 -7.12
CA ALA A 53 14.75 6.17 -7.62
C ALA A 53 14.61 5.70 -9.08
N TYR A 54 13.56 4.93 -9.39
CA TYR A 54 13.31 4.47 -10.77
C TYR A 54 13.04 5.60 -11.75
N VAL A 55 12.33 6.67 -11.35
CA VAL A 55 12.16 7.86 -12.19
C VAL A 55 13.50 8.49 -12.53
N ASN A 56 14.44 8.58 -11.57
CA ASN A 56 15.79 9.09 -11.86
C ASN A 56 16.57 8.14 -12.78
N THR A 57 16.57 6.84 -12.50
CA THR A 57 17.20 5.81 -13.35
C THR A 57 16.64 5.82 -14.77
N PHE A 58 15.35 6.10 -14.95
CA PHE A 58 14.74 6.28 -16.26
C PHE A 58 15.42 7.38 -17.06
N TYR A 59 15.59 8.58 -16.50
CA TYR A 59 16.25 9.68 -17.21
C TYR A 59 17.72 9.39 -17.50
N GLU A 60 18.41 8.71 -16.58
CA GLU A 60 19.81 8.31 -16.77
C GLU A 60 19.98 7.29 -17.90
N GLN A 61 19.14 6.25 -17.95
CA GLN A 61 19.24 5.18 -18.95
C GLN A 61 18.73 5.60 -20.33
N THR A 62 17.69 6.43 -20.38
CA THR A 62 17.10 6.91 -21.64
C THR A 62 17.80 8.13 -22.22
N GLY A 63 18.62 8.82 -21.42
CA GLY A 63 19.28 10.07 -21.83
C GLY A 63 18.32 11.26 -21.92
N LEU A 64 17.09 11.13 -21.41
CA LEU A 64 16.02 12.14 -21.50
C LEU A 64 16.11 13.22 -20.41
N ALA A 65 17.30 13.49 -19.86
CA ALA A 65 17.48 14.44 -18.76
C ALA A 65 16.95 15.85 -19.09
N GLY A 66 17.00 16.26 -20.37
CA GLY A 66 16.46 17.54 -20.84
C GLY A 66 14.94 17.66 -20.78
N LEU A 67 14.20 16.55 -20.66
CA LEU A 67 12.74 16.54 -20.51
C LEU A 67 12.27 16.44 -19.07
N LYS A 68 13.20 16.44 -18.12
CA LYS A 68 12.88 16.37 -16.69
C LYS A 68 12.03 17.57 -16.31
N SER A 69 10.76 17.30 -16.10
CA SER A 69 9.74 18.24 -15.68
C SER A 69 8.79 17.52 -14.74
N GLU A 70 8.05 18.27 -13.91
CA GLU A 70 7.11 17.64 -12.98
C GLU A 70 6.08 16.77 -13.70
N LYS A 71 5.55 17.27 -14.83
CA LYS A 71 4.62 16.52 -15.68
C LYS A 71 5.24 15.26 -16.28
N MET A 72 6.51 15.30 -16.69
CA MET A 72 7.20 14.11 -17.20
C MET A 72 7.50 13.11 -16.07
N ASN A 73 7.87 13.59 -14.87
CA ASN A 73 8.04 12.74 -13.69
C ASN A 73 6.74 12.00 -13.35
N GLU A 74 5.61 12.68 -13.41
CA GLU A 74 4.29 12.07 -13.22
C GLU A 74 3.99 11.03 -14.30
N LEU A 75 4.28 11.31 -15.59
CA LEU A 75 4.07 10.33 -16.67
C LEU A 75 4.93 9.08 -16.49
N VAL A 76 6.21 9.23 -16.13
CA VAL A 76 7.13 8.12 -15.88
C VAL A 76 6.69 7.35 -14.64
N ARG A 77 6.35 8.05 -13.55
CA ARG A 77 5.81 7.46 -12.33
C ARG A 77 4.56 6.64 -12.61
N ASN A 78 3.57 7.21 -13.30
CA ASN A 78 2.32 6.53 -13.64
C ASN A 78 2.59 5.32 -14.55
N ALA A 79 3.44 5.48 -15.55
CA ALA A 79 3.83 4.38 -16.43
C ALA A 79 4.49 3.22 -15.66
N MET A 80 5.25 3.49 -14.60
CA MET A 80 5.91 2.49 -13.76
C MET A 80 5.03 1.92 -12.65
N GLU A 81 4.23 2.75 -11.99
CA GLU A 81 3.31 2.36 -10.92
C GLU A 81 2.13 1.56 -11.46
N GLY A 82 1.70 1.83 -12.70
CA GLY A 82 0.80 0.99 -13.50
C GLY A 82 -0.32 0.31 -12.69
N ARG A 83 -1.01 1.11 -11.85
CA ARG A 83 -1.99 0.65 -10.86
C ARG A 83 -2.81 -0.52 -11.40
N TYR A 84 -2.69 -1.67 -10.73
CA TYR A 84 -2.98 -3.00 -11.24
C TYR A 84 -4.15 -3.08 -12.22
N GLY A 85 -3.79 -3.09 -13.50
CA GLY A 85 -4.62 -3.54 -14.60
C GLY A 85 -4.79 -2.50 -15.71
N ASP A 86 -4.27 -2.84 -16.90
CA ASP A 86 -4.79 -2.39 -18.20
C ASP A 86 -5.07 -0.89 -18.41
N ASN A 87 -4.13 0.00 -18.09
CA ASN A 87 -4.11 1.31 -18.72
C ASN A 87 -2.97 1.45 -19.74
N PRO A 88 -3.06 0.79 -20.93
CA PRO A 88 -2.14 1.02 -22.05
C PRO A 88 -2.13 2.49 -22.49
N LYS A 89 -3.10 3.28 -22.05
CA LYS A 89 -3.16 4.73 -22.26
C LYS A 89 -1.97 5.46 -21.63
N GLU A 90 -1.47 5.05 -20.46
CA GLU A 90 -0.39 5.78 -19.78
C GLU A 90 0.99 5.51 -20.41
N GLY A 91 1.25 4.27 -20.82
CA GLY A 91 2.40 3.96 -21.67
C GLY A 91 2.34 4.77 -22.96
N ASN A 92 1.18 4.82 -23.61
CA ASN A 92 0.97 5.65 -24.80
C ASN A 92 1.15 7.15 -24.55
N LEU A 93 0.84 7.66 -23.35
CA LEU A 93 1.06 9.06 -23.00
C LEU A 93 2.55 9.37 -22.81
N LEU A 94 3.31 8.49 -22.16
CA LEU A 94 4.76 8.61 -22.06
C LEU A 94 5.41 8.58 -23.46
N PHE A 95 5.04 7.61 -24.30
CA PHE A 95 5.55 7.52 -25.68
C PHE A 95 5.21 8.76 -26.51
N LYS A 96 3.98 9.28 -26.39
CA LYS A 96 3.58 10.53 -27.07
C LYS A 96 4.39 11.74 -26.59
N ALA A 97 4.58 11.89 -25.29
CA ALA A 97 5.35 12.99 -24.73
C ALA A 97 6.83 12.96 -25.17
N VAL A 98 7.41 11.76 -25.27
CA VAL A 98 8.76 11.57 -25.82
C VAL A 98 8.79 11.86 -27.33
N ALA A 99 7.78 11.42 -28.10
CA ALA A 99 7.68 11.65 -29.54
C ALA A 99 7.56 13.14 -29.90
N GLU A 100 6.77 13.88 -29.14
CA GLU A 100 6.61 15.33 -29.30
C GLU A 100 7.93 16.07 -29.05
N ALA A 101 8.72 15.61 -28.08
CA ALA A 101 9.99 16.23 -27.73
C ALA A 101 11.15 15.85 -28.67
N TYR A 102 11.14 14.63 -29.23
CA TYR A 102 12.19 14.10 -30.10
C TYR A 102 11.60 13.53 -31.40
N PRO A 103 11.25 14.40 -32.38
CA PRO A 103 10.66 13.98 -33.66
C PRO A 103 11.69 13.40 -34.66
N SER A 104 13.00 13.47 -34.39
CA SER A 104 14.05 12.95 -35.27
C SER A 104 14.30 11.44 -35.09
N THR A 105 15.01 10.83 -36.04
CA THR A 105 15.38 9.40 -36.02
C THR A 105 16.25 8.99 -34.84
N ASP A 106 16.85 9.95 -34.11
CA ASP A 106 17.57 9.72 -32.86
C ASP A 106 16.65 9.20 -31.74
N GLY A 107 15.33 9.44 -31.84
CA GLY A 107 14.32 8.94 -30.93
C GLY A 107 14.18 7.40 -30.93
N LEU A 108 14.47 6.72 -32.05
CA LEU A 108 14.33 5.26 -32.18
C LEU A 108 15.19 4.51 -31.14
N ALA A 109 16.45 4.90 -30.98
CA ALA A 109 17.34 4.29 -29.99
C ALA A 109 16.96 4.60 -28.53
N ILE A 110 16.20 5.68 -28.30
CA ILE A 110 15.66 6.03 -26.99
C ILE A 110 14.43 5.16 -26.69
N TYR A 111 13.55 4.93 -27.67
CA TYR A 111 12.39 4.05 -27.54
C TYR A 111 12.78 2.62 -27.16
N ASP A 112 13.86 2.10 -27.75
CA ASP A 112 14.38 0.76 -27.45
C ASP A 112 14.84 0.61 -25.98
N LYS A 113 15.16 1.71 -25.29
CA LYS A 113 15.55 1.73 -23.87
C LYS A 113 14.37 2.01 -22.93
N ILE A 114 13.40 2.81 -23.37
CA ILE A 114 12.21 3.14 -22.56
C ILE A 114 11.45 1.89 -22.14
N LEU A 115 11.14 0.99 -23.09
CA LEU A 115 10.33 -0.20 -22.81
C LEU A 115 10.97 -1.13 -21.77
N PRO A 116 12.25 -1.55 -21.91
CA PRO A 116 12.93 -2.36 -20.91
C PRO A 116 13.02 -1.67 -19.54
N THR A 117 13.36 -0.37 -19.49
CA THR A 117 13.51 0.36 -18.22
C THR A 117 12.18 0.50 -17.50
N VAL A 118 11.09 0.81 -18.20
CA VAL A 118 9.74 0.88 -17.62
C VAL A 118 9.28 -0.51 -17.17
N SER A 119 9.54 -1.57 -17.95
CA SER A 119 9.20 -2.94 -17.56
C SER A 119 9.92 -3.39 -16.30
N ALA A 120 11.22 -3.10 -16.18
CA ALA A 120 12.01 -3.42 -14.99
C ALA A 120 11.53 -2.64 -13.76
N GLY A 121 11.22 -1.34 -13.92
CA GLY A 121 10.63 -0.53 -12.86
C GLY A 121 9.28 -1.07 -12.39
N ARG A 122 8.40 -1.46 -13.32
CA ARG A 122 7.11 -2.08 -13.01
C ARG A 122 7.26 -3.34 -12.16
N GLU A 123 8.17 -4.23 -12.50
CA GLU A 123 8.37 -5.48 -11.76
C GLU A 123 8.89 -5.21 -10.33
N GLY A 124 9.84 -4.30 -10.17
CA GLY A 124 10.36 -3.92 -8.86
C GLY A 124 9.30 -3.27 -7.95
N ILE A 125 8.53 -2.33 -8.51
CA ILE A 125 7.45 -1.63 -7.79
C ILE A 125 6.31 -2.61 -7.46
N ARG A 126 5.94 -3.50 -8.39
CA ARG A 126 4.91 -4.54 -8.20
C ARG A 126 5.17 -5.39 -6.96
N ASN A 127 6.41 -5.85 -6.78
CA ASN A 127 6.77 -6.70 -5.64
C ASN A 127 6.63 -5.96 -4.31
N LYS A 128 7.04 -4.69 -4.24
CA LYS A 128 6.88 -3.87 -3.02
C LYS A 128 5.42 -3.51 -2.75
N GLN A 129 4.64 -3.23 -3.79
CA GLN A 129 3.20 -2.99 -3.66
C GLN A 129 2.47 -4.24 -3.16
N ASN A 130 2.80 -5.43 -3.66
CA ASN A 130 2.23 -6.68 -3.16
C ASN A 130 2.52 -6.90 -1.68
N LEU A 131 3.76 -6.65 -1.25
CA LEU A 131 4.14 -6.73 0.15
C LEU A 131 3.34 -5.74 1.02
N LEU A 132 3.11 -4.53 0.52
CA LEU A 132 2.32 -3.51 1.20
C LEU A 132 0.86 -3.95 1.37
N ILE A 133 0.23 -4.46 0.30
CA ILE A 133 -1.14 -4.99 0.32
C ILE A 133 -1.26 -6.16 1.29
N GLU A 134 -0.32 -7.11 1.22
CA GLU A 134 -0.30 -8.28 2.08
C GLU A 134 -0.20 -7.88 3.56
N LYS A 135 0.69 -6.94 3.90
CA LYS A 135 0.81 -6.42 5.27
C LYS A 135 -0.45 -5.69 5.72
N ALA A 136 -1.06 -4.89 4.84
CA ALA A 136 -2.30 -4.16 5.15
C ALA A 136 -3.46 -5.12 5.42
N GLN A 137 -3.63 -6.14 4.59
CA GLN A 137 -4.64 -7.19 4.79
C GLN A 137 -4.36 -8.02 6.05
N LYS A 138 -3.09 -8.35 6.34
CA LYS A 138 -2.73 -9.05 7.58
C LYS A 138 -3.07 -8.22 8.81
N TYR A 139 -2.78 -6.92 8.80
CA TYR A 139 -3.16 -6.01 9.88
C TYR A 139 -4.68 -5.91 10.03
N ASP A 140 -5.41 -5.75 8.92
CA ASP A 140 -6.88 -5.66 8.92
C ASP A 140 -7.55 -6.94 9.48
N ASN A 141 -7.05 -8.11 9.06
CA ASN A 141 -7.49 -9.39 9.60
C ASN A 141 -7.12 -9.53 11.08
N TRP A 142 -5.90 -9.19 11.46
CA TRP A 142 -5.42 -9.28 12.84
C TRP A 142 -6.26 -8.41 13.79
N ARG A 143 -6.62 -7.17 13.42
CA ARG A 143 -7.43 -6.29 14.27
C ARG A 143 -8.86 -6.80 14.45
N LYS A 144 -9.41 -7.48 13.44
CA LYS A 144 -10.78 -8.03 13.44
C LYS A 144 -10.88 -9.39 14.16
N GLN A 145 -9.76 -10.07 14.40
CA GLN A 145 -9.73 -11.37 15.06
C GLN A 145 -10.03 -11.28 16.56
N GLY A 146 -11.08 -11.98 16.99
CA GLY A 146 -11.43 -12.16 18.41
C GLY A 146 -12.22 -10.99 19.00
N ALA A 147 -13.24 -11.32 19.80
CA ALA A 147 -14.17 -10.32 20.36
C ALA A 147 -13.47 -9.30 21.27
N PHE A 148 -12.56 -9.76 22.16
CA PHE A 148 -11.85 -8.87 23.07
C PHE A 148 -10.88 -7.94 22.35
N ARG A 149 -10.11 -8.45 21.38
CA ARG A 149 -9.18 -7.62 20.60
C ARG A 149 -9.92 -6.57 19.78
N ARG A 150 -11.00 -6.97 19.09
CA ARG A 150 -11.86 -6.04 18.36
C ARG A 150 -12.41 -4.96 19.28
N TRP A 151 -12.84 -5.31 20.49
CA TRP A 151 -13.33 -4.36 21.47
C TRP A 151 -12.23 -3.39 21.96
N VAL A 152 -11.04 -3.89 22.32
CA VAL A 152 -9.90 -3.06 22.74
C VAL A 152 -9.47 -2.08 21.65
N LEU A 153 -9.47 -2.52 20.39
CA LEU A 153 -9.05 -1.70 19.25
C LEU A 153 -10.17 -0.79 18.73
N SER A 154 -11.44 -1.08 19.05
CA SER A 154 -12.58 -0.34 18.52
C SER A 154 -12.51 1.16 18.88
N GLY A 155 -12.58 2.01 17.87
CA GLY A 155 -12.55 3.47 18.04
C GLY A 155 -11.17 4.09 18.30
N VAL A 156 -10.10 3.27 18.43
CA VAL A 156 -8.72 3.76 18.63
C VAL A 156 -7.82 3.40 17.45
N TYR A 157 -8.01 2.21 16.88
CA TYR A 157 -7.22 1.71 15.74
C TYR A 157 -8.16 1.29 14.58
N PRO A 158 -7.82 1.60 13.31
CA PRO A 158 -6.56 2.18 12.86
C PRO A 158 -6.37 3.65 13.28
N SER A 159 -5.18 4.00 13.75
CA SER A 159 -4.90 5.30 14.33
C SER A 159 -4.61 6.35 13.25
N ARG A 160 -4.63 7.63 13.64
CA ARG A 160 -4.26 8.73 12.73
C ARG A 160 -2.76 8.74 12.36
N ASP A 161 -1.94 7.90 12.99
CA ASP A 161 -0.53 7.77 12.64
C ASP A 161 -0.32 6.97 11.35
N LEU A 162 -1.26 6.08 11.01
CA LEU A 162 -1.31 5.45 9.69
C LEU A 162 -1.70 6.51 8.66
N LYS A 163 -0.78 6.85 7.75
CA LYS A 163 -0.98 7.94 6.80
C LYS A 163 -0.46 7.60 5.41
N VAL A 164 -1.27 7.94 4.42
CA VAL A 164 -1.00 7.65 3.00
C VAL A 164 -1.29 8.90 2.18
N LYS A 165 -0.45 9.21 1.20
CA LYS A 165 -0.66 10.36 0.31
C LYS A 165 -1.25 9.88 -1.01
N VAL A 166 -2.43 10.37 -1.36
CA VAL A 166 -3.12 10.02 -2.60
C VAL A 166 -3.56 11.29 -3.30
N GLY A 167 -3.07 11.54 -4.52
CA GLY A 167 -3.51 12.67 -5.35
C GLY A 167 -3.39 14.03 -4.65
N GLY A 168 -2.36 14.22 -3.82
CA GLY A 168 -2.14 15.46 -3.05
C GLY A 168 -2.93 15.59 -1.75
N ARG A 169 -3.79 14.62 -1.41
CA ARG A 169 -4.49 14.53 -0.12
C ARG A 169 -3.83 13.50 0.78
N MET A 170 -3.82 13.77 2.09
CA MET A 170 -3.37 12.82 3.10
C MET A 170 -4.58 12.06 3.65
N LEU A 171 -4.60 10.76 3.46
CA LEU A 171 -5.55 9.83 4.08
C LEU A 171 -5.00 9.38 5.43
N TYR A 172 -5.88 9.10 6.39
CA TYR A 172 -5.50 8.71 7.75
C TYR A 172 -6.33 7.52 8.24
N GLY A 173 -5.77 6.72 9.15
CA GLY A 173 -6.51 5.70 9.89
C GLY A 173 -7.18 4.68 8.97
N GLU A 174 -8.47 4.47 9.13
CA GLU A 174 -9.21 3.43 8.40
C GLU A 174 -9.24 3.67 6.89
N GLU A 175 -9.36 4.92 6.45
CA GLU A 175 -9.32 5.30 5.02
C GLU A 175 -7.93 5.03 4.42
N ALA A 176 -6.86 5.27 5.19
CA ALA A 176 -5.51 4.92 4.77
C ALA A 176 -5.33 3.39 4.69
N LEU A 177 -5.85 2.64 5.65
CA LEU A 177 -5.76 1.19 5.65
C LEU A 177 -6.51 0.55 4.48
N GLU A 178 -7.74 1.01 4.23
CA GLU A 178 -8.57 0.57 3.11
C GLU A 178 -7.80 0.74 1.80
N HIS A 179 -7.27 1.95 1.57
CA HIS A 179 -6.48 2.26 0.38
C HIS A 179 -5.21 1.42 0.20
N LEU A 180 -4.57 1.02 1.30
CA LEU A 180 -3.39 0.14 1.26
C LEU A 180 -3.77 -1.33 1.05
N SER A 181 -4.96 -1.73 1.48
CA SER A 181 -5.43 -3.11 1.49
C SER A 181 -6.22 -3.50 0.24
N GLU A 182 -6.76 -2.52 -0.48
CA GLU A 182 -7.42 -2.69 -1.77
C GLU A 182 -6.43 -3.31 -2.78
N PRO A 183 -6.61 -4.59 -3.18
CA PRO A 183 -6.08 -5.01 -4.46
C PRO A 183 -6.88 -4.26 -5.52
N ILE A 184 -6.24 -3.50 -6.41
CA ILE A 184 -6.96 -2.94 -7.56
C ILE A 184 -7.29 -4.12 -8.47
N THR A 185 -8.47 -4.69 -8.29
CA THR A 185 -9.15 -5.43 -9.34
C THR A 185 -9.73 -4.38 -10.28
N ASN A 186 -9.32 -4.45 -11.54
CA ASN A 186 -10.10 -3.80 -12.58
C ASN A 186 -11.53 -4.34 -12.51
N SER A 187 -12.53 -3.55 -12.89
CA SER A 187 -13.90 -4.04 -13.09
C SER A 187 -13.95 -5.27 -14.03
N VAL A 188 -12.94 -5.44 -14.89
CA VAL A 188 -12.72 -6.63 -15.73
C VAL A 188 -12.33 -7.87 -14.93
N THR A 189 -11.53 -7.73 -13.86
CA THR A 189 -11.10 -8.83 -13.00
C THR A 189 -12.21 -9.25 -12.04
N ASP A 190 -12.99 -8.30 -11.53
CA ASP A 190 -14.18 -8.60 -10.71
C ASP A 190 -15.28 -9.30 -11.54
N GLU A 191 -15.53 -8.85 -12.78
CA GLU A 191 -16.44 -9.56 -13.69
C GLU A 191 -15.90 -10.95 -14.11
N ALA A 192 -14.59 -11.11 -14.32
CA ALA A 192 -14.00 -12.40 -14.66
C ALA A 192 -14.01 -13.40 -13.50
N PHE A 193 -13.86 -12.92 -12.25
CA PHE A 193 -13.97 -13.71 -11.03
C PHE A 193 -15.42 -14.10 -10.74
N GLU A 194 -16.39 -13.20 -10.91
CA GLU A 194 -17.81 -13.49 -10.70
C GLU A 194 -18.42 -14.36 -11.83
N LYS A 195 -17.94 -14.22 -13.07
CA LYS A 195 -18.53 -14.90 -14.25
C LYS A 195 -17.77 -16.15 -14.71
N HIS A 196 -16.66 -16.53 -14.07
CA HIS A 196 -15.78 -17.65 -14.44
C HIS A 196 -15.40 -17.69 -15.94
N LYS A 197 -15.32 -16.53 -16.60
CA LYS A 197 -14.97 -16.43 -18.02
C LYS A 197 -14.00 -15.27 -18.19
N MET A 198 -12.73 -15.59 -18.40
CA MET A 198 -11.80 -14.62 -18.96
C MET A 198 -12.13 -14.48 -20.45
N GLU A 199 -12.65 -13.33 -20.87
CA GLU A 199 -12.68 -13.01 -22.30
C GLU A 199 -11.24 -12.76 -22.78
N PRO A 200 -10.87 -13.29 -23.97
CA PRO A 200 -9.51 -13.17 -24.46
C PRO A 200 -9.16 -11.71 -24.77
N LEU A 201 -7.92 -11.34 -24.43
CA LEU A 201 -7.31 -10.04 -24.73
C LEU A 201 -7.51 -9.68 -26.21
N LYS A 202 -8.35 -8.67 -26.47
CA LYS A 202 -8.48 -8.09 -27.81
C LYS A 202 -7.32 -7.14 -28.04
N VAL A 203 -6.31 -7.64 -28.75
CA VAL A 203 -5.27 -6.81 -29.37
C VAL A 203 -5.95 -6.04 -30.52
N LYS A 204 -5.95 -4.70 -30.45
CA LYS A 204 -6.24 -3.83 -31.60
C LYS A 204 -4.95 -3.22 -32.09
#